data_AF-A0A9X4KLR7-F1
#
_entry.id   AF-A0A9X4KLR7-F1
#
_cell.length_a   1.000
_cell.length_b   1.000
_cell.length_c   1.000
_cell.angle_alpha   90.00
_cell.angle_beta   90.00
_cell.angle_gamma   90.00
#
_symmetry.space_group_name_H-M   'P 1'
#
loop_
_entity.id
_entity.type
_entity.pdbx_description
1 polymer ?
#
loop_
_entity_poly.entity_id
_entity_poly.type
_entity_poly.pdbx_seq_one_letter_code
_entity_poly.pdbx_strand_id
1 'polypeptide(L)'
;MPWDKDDYPDSLKNFMAPVRNKAIDIANELLKDGYSEQRAISIATAKAKEWGEDHDKQIRKKRALTNKGANVRDGRFAPLSFIEVISARRRLTSSIRS
;
A
#
# COMPACT_ATOMS: atom_id res chain seq x y z
N MET A 1 -25.52 -13.76 -3.07
CA MET A 1 -25.17 -14.03 -1.65
C MET A 1 -25.03 -12.69 -0.95
N PRO A 2 -25.58 -12.52 0.27
CA PRO A 2 -25.27 -11.35 1.08
C PRO A 2 -23.83 -11.45 1.58
N TRP A 3 -23.02 -10.41 1.37
CA TRP A 3 -21.67 -10.31 1.91
C TRP A 3 -21.71 -9.94 3.39
N ASP A 4 -20.71 -10.41 4.14
CA ASP A 4 -20.52 -10.09 5.56
C ASP A 4 -19.20 -9.35 5.79
N LYS A 5 -18.95 -8.89 7.01
CA LYS A 5 -17.73 -8.18 7.42
C LYS A 5 -16.49 -9.06 7.31
N ASP A 6 -16.66 -10.38 7.37
CA ASP A 6 -15.58 -11.38 7.27
C ASP A 6 -15.45 -11.98 5.88
N ASP A 7 -16.52 -11.99 5.08
CA ASP A 7 -16.55 -12.56 3.73
C ASP A 7 -17.04 -11.53 2.69
N TYR A 8 -16.06 -10.81 2.12
CA TYR A 8 -16.27 -9.72 1.17
C TYR A 8 -15.30 -9.85 -0.03
N PRO A 9 -15.65 -9.29 -1.21
CA PRO A 9 -14.83 -9.39 -2.39
C PRO A 9 -13.45 -8.72 -2.22
N ASP A 10 -12.42 -9.25 -2.88
CA ASP A 10 -11.04 -8.75 -2.79
C ASP A 10 -10.91 -7.26 -3.13
N SER A 11 -11.79 -6.74 -3.99
CA SER A 11 -11.89 -5.31 -4.29
C SER A 11 -12.01 -4.44 -3.04
N LEU A 12 -12.67 -4.93 -1.99
CA LEU A 12 -12.92 -4.20 -0.73
C LEU A 12 -11.82 -4.36 0.33
N LYS A 13 -10.88 -5.29 0.15
CA LYS A 13 -9.83 -5.64 1.12
C LYS A 13 -8.90 -4.48 1.51
N ASN A 14 -8.71 -3.55 0.58
CA ASN A 14 -7.84 -2.39 0.74
C ASN A 14 -8.52 -1.20 1.42
N PHE A 15 -9.84 -1.24 1.58
CA PHE A 15 -10.58 -0.18 2.23
C PHE A 15 -10.49 -0.30 3.75
N MET A 16 -10.63 0.83 4.44
CA MET A 16 -10.77 0.86 5.89
C MET A 16 -12.10 0.22 6.32
N ALA A 17 -12.15 -0.30 7.54
CA ALA A 17 -13.33 -0.99 8.08
C ALA A 17 -14.65 -0.19 7.93
N PRO A 18 -14.73 1.12 8.28
CA PRO A 18 -15.99 1.87 8.15
C PRO A 18 -16.47 1.97 6.70
N VAL A 19 -15.57 2.27 5.75
CA VAL A 19 -15.90 2.38 4.32
C VAL A 19 -16.26 1.03 3.73
N ARG A 20 -15.53 -0.04 4.10
CA ARG A 20 -15.84 -1.41 3.66
C ARG A 20 -17.22 -1.86 4.12
N ASN A 21 -17.54 -1.65 5.40
CA ASN A 21 -18.84 -2.04 5.96
C ASN A 21 -19.97 -1.30 5.24
N LYS A 22 -19.76 -0.01 4.92
CA LYS A 22 -20.76 0.75 4.16
C LYS A 22 -20.92 0.25 2.72
N ALA A 23 -19.84 -0.17 2.08
CA ALA A 23 -19.93 -0.81 0.76
C ALA A 23 -20.72 -2.11 0.82
N ILE A 24 -20.48 -2.98 1.81
CA ILE A 24 -21.21 -4.25 1.98
C ILE A 24 -22.71 -4.00 2.14
N ASP A 25 -23.09 -3.04 2.98
CA ASP A 25 -24.47 -2.63 3.23
C ASP A 25 -25.20 -2.26 1.93
N ILE A 26 -24.63 -1.34 1.15
CA ILE A 26 -25.19 -0.88 -0.13
C ILE A 26 -25.20 -2.01 -1.17
N ALA A 27 -24.17 -2.84 -1.21
CA ALA A 27 -24.08 -3.91 -2.18
C ALA A 27 -25.13 -5.00 -1.90
N ASN A 28 -25.40 -5.30 -0.62
CA ASN A 28 -26.46 -6.20 -0.20
C ASN A 28 -27.85 -5.66 -0.55
N GLU A 29 -28.09 -4.35 -0.44
CA GLU A 29 -29.33 -3.71 -0.92
C GLU A 29 -29.48 -3.86 -2.44
N LEU A 30 -28.46 -3.53 -3.22
CA LEU A 30 -28.49 -3.65 -4.67
C LEU A 30 -28.71 -5.09 -5.15
N LEU A 31 -28.16 -6.07 -4.45
CA LEU A 31 -28.41 -7.49 -4.74
C LEU A 31 -29.87 -7.88 -4.49
N LYS A 32 -30.52 -7.32 -3.46
CA LYS A 32 -31.96 -7.52 -3.22
C LYS A 32 -32.81 -6.89 -4.31
N ASP A 33 -32.38 -5.76 -4.85
CA ASP A 33 -33.04 -5.07 -5.97
C ASP A 33 -32.84 -5.79 -7.33
N GLY A 34 -32.08 -6.89 -7.36
CA GLY A 34 -31.86 -7.68 -8.57
C GLY A 34 -30.71 -7.20 -9.45
N TYR A 35 -29.82 -6.33 -8.93
CA TYR A 35 -28.60 -5.96 -9.64
C TYR A 35 -27.61 -7.12 -9.70
N SER A 36 -26.81 -7.16 -10.77
CA SER A 36 -25.71 -8.13 -10.86
C SER A 36 -24.62 -7.83 -9.83
N GLU A 37 -23.95 -8.87 -9.38
CA GLU A 37 -22.90 -8.79 -8.35
C GLU A 37 -21.81 -7.78 -8.69
N GLN A 38 -21.25 -7.84 -9.90
CA GLN A 38 -20.20 -6.93 -10.36
C GLN A 38 -20.67 -5.47 -10.41
N ARG A 39 -21.94 -5.25 -10.79
CA ARG A 39 -22.53 -3.90 -10.82
C ARG A 39 -22.79 -3.39 -9.41
N ALA A 40 -23.33 -4.23 -8.53
CA ALA A 40 -23.55 -3.92 -7.12
C ALA A 40 -22.24 -3.52 -6.43
N ILE A 41 -21.16 -4.30 -6.58
CA ILE A 41 -19.84 -3.99 -6.03
C ILE A 41 -19.34 -2.62 -6.51
N SER A 42 -19.46 -2.34 -7.81
CA SER A 42 -18.96 -1.11 -8.41
C SER A 42 -19.69 0.13 -7.86
N ILE A 43 -21.03 0.07 -7.83
CA ILE A 43 -21.86 1.16 -7.30
C ILE A 43 -21.63 1.35 -5.81
N ALA A 44 -21.62 0.25 -5.05
CA ALA A 44 -21.40 0.28 -3.62
C ALA A 44 -20.03 0.85 -3.24
N THR A 45 -18.99 0.52 -4.01
CA THR A 45 -17.64 1.06 -3.80
C THR A 45 -17.62 2.57 -4.02
N ALA A 46 -18.29 3.06 -5.07
CA ALA A 46 -18.38 4.50 -5.34
C ALA A 46 -19.12 5.24 -4.21
N LYS A 47 -20.27 4.72 -3.79
CA LYS A 47 -21.09 5.31 -2.72
C LYS A 47 -20.40 5.28 -1.36
N ALA A 48 -19.70 4.21 -1.05
CA ALA A 48 -18.93 4.11 0.18
C ALA A 48 -17.73 5.06 0.20
N LYS A 49 -17.11 5.31 -0.96
CA LYS A 49 -16.03 6.30 -1.10
C LYS A 49 -16.55 7.71 -0.82
N GLU A 50 -17.65 8.11 -1.46
CA GLU A 50 -18.32 9.39 -1.21
C GLU A 50 -18.62 9.56 0.28
N TRP A 51 -19.30 8.58 0.88
CA TRP A 51 -19.61 8.60 2.32
C TRP A 51 -18.36 8.75 3.19
N GLY A 52 -17.27 8.07 2.85
CA GLY A 52 -16.00 8.17 3.57
C GLY A 52 -15.37 9.57 3.48
N GLU A 53 -15.48 10.22 2.31
CA GLU A 53 -14.99 11.59 2.08
C GLU A 53 -15.81 12.60 2.89
N ASP A 54 -17.14 12.48 2.90
CA ASP A 54 -18.04 13.34 3.68
C ASP A 54 -17.83 13.24 5.21
N HIS A 55 -17.42 12.07 5.71
CA HIS A 55 -17.26 11.81 7.15
C HIS A 55 -15.79 11.92 7.64
N ASP A 56 -14.91 12.52 6.83
CA ASP A 56 -13.47 12.65 7.08
C ASP A 56 -12.82 11.30 7.48
N LYS A 57 -13.26 10.21 6.84
CA LYS A 57 -12.72 8.87 7.08
C LYS A 57 -11.62 8.57 6.08
N GLN A 58 -10.57 7.95 6.58
CA GLN A 58 -9.56 7.34 5.71
C GLN A 58 -10.24 6.25 4.87
N ILE A 59 -10.17 6.39 3.54
CA ILE A 59 -10.84 5.47 2.61
C ILE A 59 -10.03 4.21 2.42
N ARG A 60 -8.73 4.37 2.15
CA ARG A 60 -7.81 3.27 1.87
C ARG A 60 -6.84 3.09 3.03
N LYS A 61 -6.53 1.83 3.35
CA LYS A 61 -5.40 1.50 4.21
C LYS A 61 -4.15 2.12 3.59
N LYS A 62 -3.43 2.96 4.33
CA LYS A 62 -2.07 3.35 3.96
C LYS A 62 -1.24 2.07 3.99
N ARG A 63 -1.08 1.42 2.83
CA ARG A 63 -0.05 0.40 2.68
C ARG A 63 1.23 1.16 2.90
N ALA A 64 1.86 0.96 4.07
CA ALA A 64 3.26 1.31 4.19
C ALA A 64 3.94 0.64 3.00
N LEU A 65 4.48 1.42 2.08
CA LEU A 65 5.45 0.96 1.10
C LEU A 65 6.71 0.56 1.90
N THR A 66 6.57 -0.45 2.76
CA THR A 66 7.72 -1.19 3.26
C THR A 66 8.21 -1.91 2.02
N ASN A 67 9.29 -1.38 1.44
CA ASN A 67 10.15 -2.05 0.49
C ASN A 67 10.66 -3.37 1.09
N LYS A 68 9.80 -4.37 1.27
CA LYS A 68 10.14 -5.74 1.66
C LYS A 68 10.49 -6.57 0.41
N GLY A 69 11.17 -5.92 -0.53
CA GLY A 69 11.48 -6.48 -1.86
C GLY A 69 12.76 -5.91 -2.49
N ALA A 70 13.63 -5.27 -1.71
CA ALA A 70 15.00 -4.97 -2.14
C ALA A 70 16.00 -5.58 -1.15
N ASN A 71 15.85 -6.87 -0.84
CA ASN A 71 16.90 -7.67 -0.23
C ASN A 71 17.18 -8.89 -1.12
N VAL A 72 17.62 -8.62 -2.34
CA VAL A 72 18.32 -9.56 -3.20
C VAL A 72 19.57 -8.85 -3.68
N ARG A 73 20.59 -8.79 -2.82
CA ARG A 73 21.97 -8.56 -3.24
C ARG A 73 22.87 -9.47 -2.42
N ASP A 74 22.91 -10.72 -2.88
CA ASP A 74 24.16 -11.46 -3.01
C ASP A 74 25.35 -10.52 -3.26
N GLY A 75 26.41 -10.76 -2.51
CA GLY A 75 27.48 -9.81 -2.20
C GLY A 75 28.02 -9.03 -3.40
N ARG A 76 28.04 -7.69 -3.26
CA ARG A 76 28.90 -6.75 -3.99
C ARG A 76 28.87 -5.39 -3.28
N PHE A 77 29.97 -5.09 -2.59
CA PHE A 77 30.51 -3.78 -2.18
C PHE A 77 29.54 -2.70 -1.65
N ALA A 78 29.67 -2.38 -0.36
CA ALA A 78 29.19 -1.12 0.19
C ALA A 78 29.94 0.06 -0.48
N PRO A 79 29.24 1.08 -1.03
CA PRO A 79 29.93 2.29 -1.46
C PRO A 79 30.39 3.04 -0.20
N LEU A 80 31.70 3.09 -0.01
CA LEU A 80 32.34 3.94 1.01
C LEU A 80 31.80 5.37 0.87
N SER A 81 31.57 6.01 2.00
CA SER A 81 31.16 7.41 2.02
C SER A 81 32.20 8.26 1.27
N PHE A 82 31.76 9.31 0.57
CA PHE A 82 32.65 10.23 -0.14
C PHE A 82 33.75 10.83 0.78
N ILE A 83 33.49 10.86 2.09
CA ILE A 83 34.43 11.33 3.13
C ILE A 83 35.58 10.33 3.37
N GLU A 84 35.36 9.01 3.20
CA GLU A 84 36.42 7.99 3.33
C GLU A 84 37.36 7.92 2.13
N VAL A 85 36.87 8.21 0.92
CA VAL A 85 37.69 8.26 -0.31
C VAL A 85 38.76 9.35 -0.23
N ILE A 86 38.45 10.48 0.41
CA ILE A 86 39.40 11.60 0.56
C ILE A 86 40.50 11.26 1.60
N SER A 87 40.17 10.54 2.67
CA SER A 87 41.17 10.12 3.67
C SER A 87 42.13 9.04 3.15
N ALA A 88 41.67 8.13 2.29
CA ALA A 88 42.52 7.08 1.71
C ALA A 88 43.61 7.64 0.78
N ARG A 89 43.40 8.81 0.15
CA ARG A 89 44.37 9.42 -0.77
C ARG A 89 45.53 10.16 -0.07
N ARG A 90 45.47 10.34 1.25
CA ARG A 90 46.54 11.01 2.04
C ARG A 90 47.52 10.05 2.71
N ARG A 91 47.49 8.76 2.37
CA ARG A 91 48.34 7.73 2.97
C ARG A 91 49.13 6.90 1.94
N LEU A 92 49.30 7.42 0.72
CA LEU A 92 50.06 6.78 -0.36
C LEU A 92 51.18 7.66 -0.97
N THR A 93 51.50 8.83 -0.39
CA THR A 93 52.58 9.70 -0.90
C THR A 93 53.76 9.88 0.06
N SER A 94 53.82 9.18 1.20
CA SER A 94 54.94 9.28 2.15
C SER A 94 56.01 8.19 2.00
N SER A 95 56.04 7.45 0.89
CA SER A 95 57.01 6.34 0.69
C SER A 95 57.80 6.41 -0.62
N ILE A 96 58.07 7.61 -1.14
CA ILE A 96 59.06 7.83 -2.21
C ILE A 96 59.78 9.17 -1.98
N ARG A 97 60.47 9.30 -0.84
CA ARG A 97 61.66 10.16 -0.69
C ARG A 97 62.41 9.78 0.60
N SER A 98 63.12 8.65 0.54
CA SER A 98 64.38 8.50 1.26
C SER A 98 65.46 8.22 0.23
#